data_AF-A0A2I0P0J0-F1
#
_entry.id   AF-A0A2I0P0J0-F1
#
_cell.length_a   1.000
_cell.length_b   1.000
_cell.length_c   1.000
_cell.angle_alpha   90.00
_cell.angle_beta   90.00
_cell.angle_gamma   90.00
#
_symmetry.space_group_name_H-M   'P 1'
#
loop_
_entity.id
_entity.type
_entity.pdbx_description
1 polymer ?
#
loop_
_entity_poly.entity_id
_entity_poly.type
_entity_poly.pdbx_seq_one_letter_code
_entity_poly.pdbx_strand_id
1 'polypeptide(L)'
;MAYTPQYGPGQSAVAETRRKQMNPAVKLEKIRSVTDEDIVLILGHRAPGQAYPSAHPPLAEQGEPDCPVRKLVTPTDGAKAGDRVRYIQFADSMYIAPSQPYQRTYVECYRYRGIDPGTLSGRQI
;
A
#
# COMPACT_ATOMS: atom_id res chain seq x y z
N MET A 1 -9.07 -16.25 23.96
CA MET A 1 -9.05 -14.77 24.10
C MET A 1 -8.68 -14.18 22.75
N ALA A 2 -9.37 -13.14 22.29
CA ALA A 2 -8.96 -12.44 21.07
C ALA A 2 -7.69 -11.62 21.35
N TYR A 3 -6.74 -11.61 20.42
CA TYR A 3 -5.51 -10.82 20.53
C TYR A 3 -5.79 -9.36 20.19
N THR A 4 -5.32 -8.42 21.01
CA THR A 4 -5.38 -6.98 20.73
C THR A 4 -4.01 -6.48 20.29
N PRO A 5 -3.81 -6.09 19.01
CA PRO A 5 -2.54 -5.58 18.54
C PRO A 5 -2.17 -4.25 19.19
N GLN A 6 -0.91 -4.12 19.63
CA GLN A 6 -0.41 -2.91 20.27
C GLN A 6 0.35 -1.97 19.32
N TYR A 7 0.71 -2.45 18.12
CA TYR A 7 1.36 -1.73 17.03
C TYR A 7 2.78 -1.21 17.31
N GLY A 8 3.06 -0.62 18.48
CA GLY A 8 4.40 -0.18 18.88
C GLY A 8 4.46 0.48 20.26
N PRO A 9 5.64 0.51 20.91
CA PRO A 9 5.81 1.04 22.27
C PRO A 9 5.85 2.58 22.33
N GLY A 10 5.78 3.14 23.53
CA GLY A 10 6.04 4.56 23.83
C GLY A 10 4.82 5.38 24.27
N GLN A 11 5.07 6.40 25.09
CA GLN A 11 4.05 7.25 25.74
C GLN A 11 3.96 8.68 25.18
N SER A 12 4.80 9.04 24.21
CA SER A 12 4.78 10.38 23.60
C SER A 12 3.66 10.52 22.56
N ALA A 13 3.29 11.76 22.24
CA ALA A 13 2.36 12.06 21.15
C ALA A 13 2.83 11.50 19.79
N VAL A 14 4.15 11.46 19.56
CA VAL A 14 4.73 10.86 18.35
C VAL A 14 4.45 9.34 18.30
N ALA A 15 4.65 8.64 19.41
CA ALA A 15 4.38 7.19 19.49
C ALA A 15 2.90 6.88 19.30
N GLU A 16 2.01 7.71 19.86
CA GLU A 16 0.56 7.58 19.65
C GLU A 16 0.17 7.77 18.18
N THR A 17 0.71 8.79 17.51
CA THR A 17 0.48 9.03 16.07
C THR A 17 0.93 7.84 15.23
N ARG A 18 2.11 7.27 15.50
CA ARG A 18 2.60 6.07 14.79
C ARG A 18 1.66 4.88 14.93
N ARG A 19 1.16 4.62 16.15
CA ARG A 19 0.15 3.57 16.39
C ARG A 19 -1.16 3.84 15.65
N LYS A 20 -1.68 5.07 15.71
CA LYS A 20 -2.91 5.47 14.98
C LYS A 20 -2.76 5.26 13.48
N GLN A 21 -1.61 5.62 12.92
CA GLN A 21 -1.34 5.43 11.50
C GLN A 21 -1.31 3.95 11.12
N MET A 22 -0.72 3.06 11.93
CA MET A 22 -0.63 1.63 11.60
C MET A 22 -1.95 0.87 11.82
N ASN A 23 -2.80 1.29 12.76
CA ASN A 23 -4.02 0.57 13.13
C ASN A 23 -5.12 0.66 12.05
N PRO A 24 -5.48 -0.44 11.36
CA PRO A 24 -6.49 -0.42 10.29
C PRO A 24 -7.88 0.02 10.74
N ALA A 25 -8.21 -0.15 12.04
CA ALA A 25 -9.47 0.30 12.63
C ALA A 25 -9.56 1.83 12.79
N VAL A 26 -8.43 2.54 12.73
CA VAL A 26 -8.41 4.00 12.76
C VAL A 26 -8.54 4.53 11.34
N LYS A 27 -9.58 5.32 11.10
CA LYS A 27 -9.79 6.06 9.85
C LYS A 27 -8.83 7.25 9.81
N LEU A 28 -7.98 7.30 8.78
CA LEU A 28 -7.10 8.44 8.54
C LEU A 28 -7.92 9.65 8.08
N GLU A 29 -7.55 10.84 8.57
CA GLU A 29 -8.24 12.09 8.26
C GLU A 29 -8.02 12.49 6.79
N LYS A 30 -9.12 12.86 6.11
CA LYS A 30 -9.08 13.35 4.74
C LYS A 30 -8.83 14.86 4.75
N ILE A 31 -7.62 15.28 4.39
CA ILE A 31 -7.22 16.70 4.36
C ILE A 31 -7.38 17.39 3.00
N ARG A 32 -7.58 16.62 1.92
CA ARG A 32 -7.84 17.14 0.57
C ARG A 32 -8.57 16.11 -0.30
N SER A 33 -9.09 16.57 -1.43
CA SER A 33 -9.62 15.72 -2.51
C SER A 33 -8.77 15.90 -3.76
N VAL A 34 -8.55 14.81 -4.49
CA VAL A 34 -7.84 14.76 -5.77
C VAL A 34 -8.66 13.82 -6.66
N THR A 35 -8.82 14.14 -7.94
CA THR A 35 -9.60 13.29 -8.86
C THR A 35 -8.81 12.04 -9.25
N ASP A 36 -9.50 11.00 -9.70
CA ASP A 36 -8.85 9.78 -10.19
C ASP A 36 -7.95 10.07 -11.41
N GLU A 37 -8.39 10.98 -12.29
CA GLU A 37 -7.61 11.45 -13.44
C GLU A 37 -6.31 12.14 -13.00
N ASP A 38 -6.38 13.07 -12.05
CA ASP A 38 -5.20 13.75 -11.51
C ASP A 38 -4.23 12.76 -10.84
N ILE A 39 -4.74 11.76 -10.12
CA ILE A 39 -3.89 10.71 -9.51
C ILE A 39 -3.16 9.93 -10.60
N VAL A 40 -3.85 9.54 -11.68
CA VAL A 40 -3.23 8.84 -12.81
C VAL A 40 -2.14 9.69 -13.47
N LEU A 41 -2.40 11.00 -13.65
CA LEU A 41 -1.43 11.94 -14.22
C LEU A 41 -0.21 12.11 -13.32
N ILE A 42 -0.40 12.28 -12.00
CA ILE A 42 0.70 12.40 -11.02
C ILE A 42 1.56 11.13 -10.99
N LEU A 43 0.93 9.96 -11.08
CA LEU A 43 1.64 8.67 -11.13
C LEU A 43 2.42 8.47 -12.43
N GLY A 44 1.94 9.03 -13.55
CA GLY A 44 2.66 9.05 -14.83
C GLY A 44 2.84 7.69 -15.50
N HIS A 45 2.06 6.67 -15.10
CA HIS A 45 2.22 5.31 -15.63
C HIS A 45 1.39 5.05 -16.88
N ARG A 46 0.23 5.68 -17.01
CA ARG A 46 -0.71 5.50 -18.13
C ARG A 46 -1.48 6.79 -18.39
N ALA A 47 -2.12 6.91 -19.55
CA ALA A 47 -3.05 8.01 -19.79
C ALA A 47 -4.37 7.78 -19.02
N PRO A 48 -5.05 8.85 -18.57
CA PRO A 48 -6.43 8.76 -18.10
C PRO A 48 -7.33 8.09 -19.15
N GLY A 49 -8.27 7.25 -18.71
CA GLY A 49 -9.13 6.46 -19.61
C GLY A 49 -8.47 5.27 -20.32
N GLN A 50 -7.13 5.17 -20.35
CA GLN A 50 -6.44 4.01 -20.92
C GLN A 50 -6.70 2.75 -20.08
N ALA A 51 -6.95 1.62 -20.73
CA ALA A 51 -7.01 0.31 -20.08
C ALA A 51 -5.70 -0.02 -19.34
N TYR A 52 -5.79 -0.77 -18.24
CA TYR A 52 -4.62 -1.21 -17.49
C TYR A 52 -3.76 -2.16 -18.34
N PRO A 53 -2.47 -1.85 -18.56
CA PRO A 53 -1.58 -2.77 -19.27
C PRO A 53 -1.25 -3.99 -18.42
N SER A 54 -1.28 -5.18 -19.02
CA SER A 54 -0.96 -6.43 -18.34
C SER A 54 0.53 -6.79 -18.44
N ALA A 55 1.05 -7.49 -17.43
CA ALA A 55 2.35 -8.14 -17.45
C ALA A 55 2.24 -9.64 -17.79
N HIS A 56 1.07 -10.24 -17.57
CA HIS A 56 0.75 -11.62 -17.88
C HIS A 56 -0.76 -11.77 -18.18
N PRO A 57 -1.22 -12.87 -18.79
CA PRO A 57 -2.65 -13.14 -18.95
C PRO A 57 -3.39 -13.16 -17.60
N PRO A 58 -4.72 -12.94 -17.57
CA PRO A 58 -5.50 -13.08 -16.35
C PRO A 58 -5.31 -14.45 -15.68
N LEU A 59 -5.37 -14.51 -14.35
CA LEU A 59 -5.12 -15.77 -13.62
C LEU A 59 -6.11 -16.89 -13.99
N ALA A 60 -7.34 -16.54 -14.41
CA ALA A 60 -8.32 -17.51 -14.88
C ALA A 60 -7.92 -18.22 -16.19
N GLU A 61 -7.02 -17.61 -16.97
CA GLU A 61 -6.47 -18.16 -18.21
C GLU A 61 -5.12 -18.86 -17.98
N GLN A 62 -4.53 -18.70 -16.79
CA GLN A 62 -3.27 -19.34 -16.45
C GLN A 62 -3.49 -20.76 -15.93
N GLY A 63 -2.71 -21.69 -16.47
CA GLY A 63 -2.60 -23.03 -15.90
C GLY A 63 -1.78 -22.98 -14.61
N GLU A 64 -2.45 -22.81 -13.47
CA GLU A 64 -1.78 -22.91 -12.17
C GLU A 64 -1.75 -24.37 -11.68
N PRO A 65 -0.63 -24.82 -11.07
CA PRO A 65 -0.60 -26.10 -10.38
C PRO A 65 -1.66 -26.18 -9.29
N ASP A 66 -2.27 -27.35 -9.12
CA ASP A 66 -3.24 -27.60 -8.05
C ASP A 66 -2.53 -27.56 -6.68
N CYS A 67 -2.47 -26.36 -6.10
CA CYS A 67 -1.76 -26.09 -4.86
C CYS A 67 -2.75 -25.65 -3.78
N PRO A 68 -2.94 -26.43 -2.70
CA PRO A 68 -3.88 -26.08 -1.64
C PRO A 68 -3.52 -24.76 -0.95
N VAL A 69 -2.22 -24.43 -0.85
CA VAL A 69 -1.76 -23.17 -0.24
C VAL A 69 -2.17 -21.96 -1.08
N ARG A 70 -2.12 -22.04 -2.42
CA ARG A 70 -2.57 -20.94 -3.29
C ARG A 70 -4.05 -20.64 -3.11
N LYS A 71 -4.87 -21.69 -2.96
CA LYS A 71 -6.33 -21.56 -2.79
C LYS A 71 -6.74 -20.84 -1.49
N LEU A 72 -5.86 -20.80 -0.48
CA LEU A 72 -6.12 -20.12 0.79
C LEU A 72 -6.00 -18.59 0.70
N VAL A 73 -5.23 -18.07 -0.27
CA VAL A 73 -4.91 -16.64 -0.35
C VAL A 73 -5.61 -16.02 -1.54
N THR A 74 -6.62 -15.19 -1.26
CA THR A 74 -7.38 -14.51 -2.33
C THR A 74 -6.51 -13.49 -3.06
N PRO A 75 -6.31 -13.58 -4.39
CA PRO A 75 -5.55 -12.58 -5.13
C PRO A 75 -6.25 -11.21 -5.10
N THR A 76 -5.47 -10.13 -5.20
CA THR A 76 -6.00 -8.78 -5.43
C THR A 76 -6.58 -8.68 -6.85
N ASP A 77 -7.42 -7.70 -7.12
CA ASP A 77 -8.05 -7.59 -8.45
C ASP A 77 -7.04 -7.31 -9.57
N GLY A 78 -6.00 -6.51 -9.30
CA GLY A 78 -4.90 -6.32 -10.24
C GLY A 78 -4.10 -7.60 -10.51
N ALA A 79 -3.88 -8.45 -9.49
CA ALA A 79 -3.25 -9.74 -9.70
C ALA A 79 -4.13 -10.67 -10.56
N LYS A 80 -5.44 -10.72 -10.32
CA LYS A 80 -6.39 -11.51 -11.13
C LYS A 80 -6.39 -11.08 -12.60
N ALA A 81 -6.38 -9.77 -12.84
CA ALA A 81 -6.36 -9.19 -14.19
C ALA A 81 -4.98 -9.33 -14.87
N GLY A 82 -3.92 -9.55 -14.10
CA GLY A 82 -2.56 -9.61 -14.58
C GLY A 82 -1.95 -8.25 -14.86
N ASP A 83 -2.40 -7.22 -14.14
CA ASP A 83 -1.89 -5.86 -14.24
C ASP A 83 -0.38 -5.83 -13.97
N ARG A 84 0.35 -5.00 -14.71
CA ARG A 84 1.78 -4.79 -14.45
C ARG A 84 2.01 -4.12 -13.09
N VAL A 85 3.08 -4.51 -12.41
CA VAL A 85 3.52 -3.87 -11.17
C VAL A 85 4.07 -2.46 -11.46
N ARG A 86 3.57 -1.46 -10.75
CA ARG A 86 4.01 -0.05 -10.78
C ARG A 86 4.26 0.45 -9.36
N TYR A 87 4.73 1.68 -9.23
CA TYR A 87 5.13 2.24 -7.94
C TYR A 87 4.64 3.67 -7.73
N ILE A 88 4.64 4.10 -6.48
CA ILE A 88 4.57 5.50 -6.07
C ILE A 88 5.68 5.71 -5.04
N GLN A 89 6.34 6.87 -5.04
CA GLN A 89 7.46 7.11 -4.14
C GLN A 89 7.34 8.50 -3.52
N PHE A 90 7.62 8.58 -2.22
CA PHE A 90 7.60 9.83 -1.45
C PHE A 90 8.97 10.15 -0.88
N ALA A 91 9.29 11.43 -0.80
CA ALA A 91 10.37 11.96 0.04
C ALA A 91 9.72 12.76 1.17
N ASP A 92 10.05 12.41 2.41
CA ASP A 92 9.51 13.06 3.60
C ASP A 92 10.55 13.97 4.22
N SER A 93 10.20 15.25 4.42
CA SER A 93 11.08 16.18 5.12
C SER A 93 11.33 15.72 6.56
N MET A 94 12.58 15.80 7.00
CA MET A 94 12.93 15.62 8.40
C MET A 94 12.37 16.75 9.29
N TYR A 95 12.01 17.89 8.68
CA TYR A 95 11.35 19.00 9.34
C TYR A 95 9.84 18.73 9.46
N ILE A 96 9.48 17.79 10.32
CA ILE A 96 8.10 17.52 10.80
C ILE A 96 7.12 17.17 9.65
N ALA A 97 7.54 16.34 8.69
CA ALA A 97 6.58 15.71 7.80
C ALA A 97 5.62 14.76 8.58
N PRO A 98 4.35 14.62 8.16
CA PRO A 98 3.34 13.85 8.90
C PRO A 98 3.57 12.32 8.88
N SER A 99 4.41 11.84 7.97
CA SER A 99 4.92 10.47 7.95
C SER A 99 6.43 10.48 7.71
N GLN A 100 7.06 9.34 7.87
CA GLN A 100 8.50 9.14 7.72
C GLN A 100 8.77 7.76 7.09
N PRO A 101 9.95 7.51 6.50
CA PRO A 101 10.16 6.34 5.65
C PRO A 101 9.73 4.99 6.25
N TYR A 102 10.27 4.60 7.43
CA TYR A 102 9.88 3.34 8.08
C TYR A 102 8.40 3.33 8.49
N GLN A 103 7.88 4.48 8.89
CA GLN A 103 6.49 4.61 9.29
C GLN A 103 5.55 4.31 8.11
N ARG A 104 5.88 4.74 6.88
CA ARG A 104 5.10 4.41 5.68
C ARG A 104 5.06 2.91 5.43
N THR A 105 6.22 2.25 5.43
CA THR A 105 6.31 0.80 5.24
C THR A 105 5.45 0.04 6.26
N TYR A 106 5.49 0.42 7.53
CA TYR A 106 4.65 -0.25 8.53
C TYR A 106 3.16 -0.01 8.31
N VAL A 107 2.77 1.23 8.01
CA VAL A 107 1.38 1.58 7.69
C VAL A 107 0.87 0.75 6.52
N GLU A 108 1.67 0.64 5.46
CA GLU A 108 1.34 -0.14 4.29
C GLU A 108 1.19 -1.62 4.63
N CYS A 109 2.15 -2.21 5.35
CA CYS A 109 2.11 -3.62 5.75
C CYS A 109 0.91 -3.99 6.63
N TYR A 110 0.43 -3.07 7.47
CA TYR A 110 -0.75 -3.33 8.31
C TYR A 110 -2.07 -3.09 7.57
N ARG A 111 -2.11 -2.25 6.52
CA ARG A 111 -3.36 -1.80 5.89
C ARG A 111 -3.61 -2.35 4.49
N TYR A 112 -2.58 -2.72 3.75
CA TYR A 112 -2.70 -3.10 2.33
C TYR A 112 -2.22 -4.54 2.09
N ARG A 113 -2.78 -5.18 1.06
CA ARG A 113 -2.50 -6.57 0.68
C ARG A 113 -1.63 -6.59 -0.59
N GLY A 114 -0.67 -7.51 -0.66
CA GLY A 114 0.15 -7.72 -1.87
C GLY A 114 1.04 -6.52 -2.20
N ILE A 115 1.75 -6.00 -1.19
CA ILE A 115 2.64 -4.84 -1.32
C ILE A 115 4.12 -5.25 -1.29
N ASP A 116 4.98 -4.40 -1.83
CA ASP A 116 6.45 -4.54 -1.83
C ASP A 116 7.13 -3.21 -1.46
N PRO A 117 7.14 -2.84 -0.16
CA PRO A 117 7.63 -1.55 0.29
C PRO A 117 9.16 -1.49 0.46
N GLY A 118 9.79 -0.41 0.03
CA GLY A 118 11.22 -0.15 0.16
C GLY A 118 11.53 1.12 0.97
N THR A 119 12.21 0.97 2.11
CA THR A 119 12.56 2.10 3.00
C THR A 119 13.99 2.59 2.79
N LEU A 120 14.17 3.88 2.46
CA LEU A 120 15.47 4.54 2.40
C LEU A 120 15.44 5.87 3.20
N SER A 121 16.60 6.47 3.44
CA SER A 121 16.69 7.73 4.18
C SER A 121 16.00 8.90 3.47
N GLY A 122 16.22 9.03 2.16
CA GLY A 122 15.68 10.15 1.36
C GLY A 122 14.39 9.85 0.62
N ARG A 123 13.89 8.61 0.67
CA ARG A 123 12.68 8.19 -0.06
C ARG A 123 12.10 6.89 0.50
N GLN A 124 10.79 6.71 0.36
CA GLN A 124 10.11 5.44 0.53
C GLN A 124 9.23 5.15 -0.69
N ILE A 125 9.31 3.91 -1.17
CA ILE A 125 8.61 3.37 -2.34
C ILE A 125 7.72 2.20 -1.94
#